data_AF-A0A562ULD2-F1
#
_entry.id   AF-A0A562ULD2-F1
#
_cell.length_a   1.000
_cell.length_b   1.000
_cell.length_c   1.000
_cell.angle_alpha   90.00
_cell.angle_beta   90.00
_cell.angle_gamma   90.00
#
_symmetry.space_group_name_H-M   'P 1'
#
loop_
_entity.id
_entity.type
_entity.pdbx_description
1 polymer ?
#
loop_
_entity_poly.entity_id
_entity_poly.type
_entity_poly.pdbx_seq_one_letter_code
_entity_poly.pdbx_strand_id
1 'polypeptide(L)'
;MSRNIVSRRLVPFAVAAVVLAAPVAAQADETVGIDINPGNVPTTAVGHDDISCDGLPDDSDSTQDGWVFVLPSDRGDKGAFVSVTATYTDLDGVTHVYTTDAEGGIVTSPGASATSKAYILTPAGWTLTAATAEVTGVGAGAKFNLTHTCPADSGDQSPSPSDGASPSGDASPSDDESTEPAEGVLPVTGSPMTPLIVTGAALALVGGALLLALRHRRATARG
;
A
#
# COMPACT_ATOMS: atom_id res chain seq x y z
N MET A 1 -51.43 -75.03 45.53
CA MET A 1 -50.54 -73.91 45.93
C MET A 1 -49.34 -73.92 45.00
N SER A 2 -49.26 -73.00 44.02
CA SER A 2 -48.03 -72.68 43.30
C SER A 2 -48.16 -71.29 42.68
N ARG A 3 -47.11 -70.49 42.86
CA ARG A 3 -47.11 -69.01 42.87
C ARG A 3 -46.90 -68.41 41.47
N ASN A 4 -47.58 -67.30 41.22
CA ASN A 4 -47.42 -66.40 40.07
C ASN A 4 -45.99 -65.82 39.99
N ILE A 5 -45.41 -65.79 38.78
CA ILE A 5 -44.23 -64.96 38.47
C ILE A 5 -44.55 -64.14 37.22
N VAL A 6 -44.83 -62.86 37.43
CA VAL A 6 -44.99 -61.85 36.38
C VAL A 6 -43.61 -61.21 36.14
N SER A 7 -42.97 -61.53 35.03
CA SER A 7 -41.71 -60.89 34.60
C SER A 7 -42.01 -59.59 33.85
N ARG A 8 -41.92 -58.46 34.55
CA ARG A 8 -41.79 -57.12 33.94
C ARG A 8 -40.39 -56.99 33.34
N ARG A 9 -40.27 -56.89 32.01
CA ARG A 9 -39.04 -56.42 31.36
C ARG A 9 -39.16 -54.92 31.08
N LEU A 10 -38.26 -54.15 31.72
CA LEU A 10 -38.02 -52.74 31.48
C LEU A 10 -37.45 -52.54 30.08
N VAL A 11 -38.03 -51.62 29.31
CA VAL A 11 -37.49 -51.15 28.01
C VAL A 11 -36.64 -49.90 28.28
N PRO A 12 -35.34 -49.89 28.00
CA PRO A 12 -34.52 -48.69 28.14
C PRO A 12 -34.81 -47.71 26.99
N PHE A 13 -35.25 -46.50 27.33
CA PHE A 13 -35.31 -45.37 26.42
C PHE A 13 -33.89 -44.81 26.23
N ALA A 14 -33.32 -44.97 25.04
CA ALA A 14 -32.08 -44.28 24.65
C ALA A 14 -32.40 -42.83 24.25
N VAL A 15 -31.92 -41.87 25.04
CA VAL A 15 -32.01 -40.43 24.70
C VAL A 15 -30.85 -40.10 23.77
N ALA A 16 -31.13 -39.94 22.48
CA ALA A 16 -30.17 -39.45 21.49
C ALA A 16 -30.10 -37.91 21.58
N ALA A 17 -29.00 -37.38 22.12
CA ALA A 17 -28.73 -35.94 22.12
C ALA A 17 -28.20 -35.52 20.75
N VAL A 18 -29.03 -34.84 19.95
CA VAL A 18 -28.64 -34.22 18.68
C VAL A 18 -27.95 -32.89 19.00
N VAL A 19 -26.62 -32.86 18.90
CA VAL A 19 -25.85 -31.61 18.95
C VAL A 19 -25.97 -30.92 17.60
N LEU A 20 -26.84 -29.90 17.51
CA LEU A 20 -26.94 -29.03 16.35
C LEU A 20 -25.68 -28.15 16.31
N ALA A 21 -24.73 -28.49 15.44
CA ALA A 21 -23.63 -27.61 15.09
C ALA A 21 -24.19 -26.42 14.30
N ALA A 22 -24.39 -25.28 14.94
CA ALA A 22 -24.71 -24.04 14.24
C ALA A 22 -23.47 -23.61 13.43
N PRO A 23 -23.61 -23.33 12.12
CA PRO A 23 -22.51 -22.78 11.35
C PRO A 23 -22.18 -21.38 11.87
N VAL A 24 -21.01 -21.22 12.47
CA VAL A 24 -20.46 -19.89 12.77
C VAL A 24 -20.06 -19.29 11.42
N ALA A 25 -20.70 -18.20 11.02
CA ALA A 25 -20.24 -17.43 9.88
C ALA A 25 -18.86 -16.86 10.23
N ALA A 26 -17.82 -17.36 9.55
CA ALA A 26 -16.51 -16.74 9.59
C ALA A 26 -16.65 -15.35 8.95
N GLN A 27 -16.49 -14.30 9.75
CA GLN A 27 -16.37 -12.94 9.24
C GLN A 27 -15.06 -12.88 8.46
N ALA A 28 -15.14 -12.96 7.14
CA ALA A 28 -14.00 -12.66 6.29
C ALA A 28 -13.72 -11.16 6.43
N ASP A 29 -12.49 -10.81 6.76
CA ASP A 29 -12.06 -9.41 6.80
C ASP A 29 -12.22 -8.83 5.39
N GLU A 30 -12.87 -7.68 5.28
CA GLU A 30 -13.21 -7.09 3.99
C GLU A 30 -11.94 -6.48 3.39
N THR A 31 -11.62 -6.86 2.15
CA THR A 31 -10.53 -6.26 1.39
C THR A 31 -11.05 -5.08 0.57
N VAL A 32 -10.35 -3.96 0.64
CA VAL A 32 -10.69 -2.71 -0.03
C VAL A 32 -9.48 -2.25 -0.85
N GLY A 33 -9.73 -1.72 -2.05
CA GLY A 33 -8.70 -1.07 -2.86
C GLY A 33 -8.49 0.38 -2.43
N ILE A 34 -7.22 0.78 -2.26
CA ILE A 34 -6.82 2.16 -1.96
C ILE A 34 -5.71 2.64 -2.92
N ASP A 35 -5.65 3.95 -3.12
CA ASP A 35 -4.64 4.57 -3.99
C ASP A 35 -3.48 5.16 -3.18
N ILE A 36 -2.32 5.28 -3.82
CA ILE A 36 -1.21 6.05 -3.27
C ILE A 36 -1.61 7.52 -3.12
N ASN A 37 -1.00 8.20 -2.16
CA ASN A 37 -1.09 9.64 -2.02
C ASN A 37 -0.50 10.31 -3.29
N PRO A 38 -1.26 11.17 -3.99
CA PRO A 38 -0.77 11.83 -5.21
C PRO A 38 0.47 12.70 -4.96
N GLY A 39 0.74 13.13 -3.72
CA GLY A 39 1.98 13.84 -3.38
C GLY A 39 3.25 13.00 -3.47
N ASN A 40 3.13 11.66 -3.54
CA ASN A 40 4.28 10.75 -3.66
C ASN A 40 4.61 10.37 -5.11
N VAL A 41 3.85 10.83 -6.10
CA VAL A 41 4.06 10.50 -7.52
C VAL A 41 3.92 11.73 -8.43
N PRO A 42 4.68 11.83 -9.52
CA PRO A 42 5.79 10.96 -9.89
C PRO A 42 7.05 11.20 -9.05
N THR A 43 7.79 10.14 -8.74
CA THR A 43 9.02 10.21 -7.90
C THR A 43 10.06 9.19 -8.37
N THR A 44 11.34 9.59 -8.40
CA THR A 44 12.49 8.66 -8.55
C THR A 44 13.03 8.28 -7.16
N ALA A 45 13.72 7.15 -7.05
CA ALA A 45 14.29 6.74 -5.77
C ALA A 45 15.24 7.80 -5.19
N VAL A 46 16.16 8.34 -6.01
CA VAL A 46 17.09 9.42 -5.63
C VAL A 46 16.37 10.74 -5.34
N GLY A 47 15.21 10.97 -5.95
CA GLY A 47 14.45 12.23 -5.84
C GLY A 47 13.47 12.28 -4.68
N HIS A 48 13.36 11.23 -3.87
CA HIS A 48 12.53 11.23 -2.68
C HIS A 48 13.23 11.98 -1.53
N ASP A 49 12.47 12.72 -0.71
CA ASP A 49 13.04 13.53 0.38
C ASP A 49 13.68 12.65 1.48
N ASP A 50 13.04 11.53 1.80
CA ASP A 50 13.53 10.54 2.77
C ASP A 50 14.23 9.37 2.07
N ILE A 51 15.54 9.26 2.28
CA ILE A 51 16.38 8.17 1.76
C ILE A 51 16.80 7.24 2.91
N SER A 52 16.32 6.00 2.88
CA SER A 52 16.67 4.95 3.85
C SER A 52 16.47 3.56 3.24
N CYS A 53 17.27 2.59 3.65
CA CYS A 53 17.10 1.18 3.26
C CYS A 53 16.40 0.35 4.37
N ASP A 54 15.90 1.01 5.41
CA ASP A 54 15.17 0.36 6.50
C ASP A 54 13.88 -0.32 5.99
N GLY A 55 13.66 -1.56 6.38
CA GLY A 55 12.46 -2.32 5.98
C GLY A 55 12.56 -3.00 4.61
N LEU A 56 13.74 -2.97 3.98
CA LEU A 56 14.11 -3.87 2.90
C LEU A 56 14.78 -5.14 3.46
N PRO A 57 14.81 -6.24 2.69
CA PRO A 57 15.59 -7.42 3.05
C PRO A 57 17.09 -7.11 3.12
N ASP A 58 17.79 -7.72 4.09
CA ASP A 58 19.25 -7.55 4.28
C ASP A 58 20.06 -8.06 3.06
N ASP A 59 19.47 -8.93 2.25
CA ASP A 59 20.05 -9.51 1.03
C ASP A 59 19.57 -8.83 -0.25
N SER A 60 18.95 -7.64 -0.15
CA SER A 60 18.59 -6.84 -1.32
C SER A 60 19.84 -6.47 -2.12
N ASP A 61 19.72 -6.55 -3.45
CA ASP A 61 20.81 -6.25 -4.39
C ASP A 61 21.07 -4.74 -4.39
N SER A 62 22.32 -4.33 -4.13
CA SER A 62 22.71 -2.92 -4.09
C SER A 62 22.56 -2.21 -5.44
N THR A 63 22.29 -2.93 -6.54
CA THR A 63 22.02 -2.36 -7.86
C THR A 63 20.54 -2.03 -8.10
N GLN A 64 19.68 -2.26 -7.12
CA GLN A 64 18.25 -2.02 -7.20
C GLN A 64 17.81 -0.83 -6.36
N ASP A 65 16.78 -0.14 -6.84
CA ASP A 65 16.06 0.84 -6.04
C ASP A 65 15.01 0.11 -5.19
N GLY A 66 14.95 0.43 -3.89
CA GLY A 66 13.92 -0.02 -2.97
C GLY A 66 12.88 1.06 -2.69
N TRP A 67 11.61 0.66 -2.63
CA TRP A 67 10.47 1.53 -2.42
C TRP A 67 9.65 1.03 -1.24
N VAL A 68 9.52 1.80 -0.16
CA VAL A 68 8.82 1.37 1.06
C VAL A 68 7.51 2.13 1.25
N PHE A 69 6.41 1.39 1.26
CA PHE A 69 5.06 1.89 1.41
C PHE A 69 4.53 1.65 2.82
N VAL A 70 3.69 2.57 3.32
CA VAL A 70 3.04 2.44 4.63
C VAL A 70 1.56 2.79 4.57
N LEU A 71 0.76 2.06 5.35
CA LEU A 71 -0.59 2.50 5.69
C LEU A 71 -0.57 3.62 6.73
N PRO A 72 -1.47 4.61 6.62
CA PRO A 72 -1.56 5.68 7.60
C PRO A 72 -1.97 5.11 8.97
N SER A 73 -1.30 5.55 10.02
CA SER A 73 -1.49 5.09 11.41
C SER A 73 -2.62 5.82 12.15
N ASP A 74 -3.17 6.89 11.56
CA ASP A 74 -4.16 7.79 12.16
C ASP A 74 -5.53 7.13 12.42
N ARG A 75 -5.80 5.98 11.79
CA ARG A 75 -7.05 5.20 11.98
C ARG A 75 -6.93 4.05 12.98
N GLY A 76 -5.82 4.00 13.72
CA GLY A 76 -5.55 3.02 14.77
C GLY A 76 -5.29 1.64 14.21
N ASP A 77 -4.01 1.30 13.97
CA ASP A 77 -3.35 -0.02 13.90
C ASP A 77 -4.08 -1.26 13.31
N LYS A 78 -5.20 -1.08 12.61
CA LYS A 78 -6.04 -2.19 12.13
C LYS A 78 -5.77 -2.55 10.68
N GLY A 79 -5.09 -1.66 9.96
CA GLY A 79 -4.85 -1.82 8.53
C GLY A 79 -3.75 -2.83 8.23
N ALA A 80 -4.02 -3.76 7.32
CA ALA A 80 -3.00 -4.64 6.75
C ALA A 80 -2.94 -4.53 5.23
N PHE A 81 -1.73 -4.44 4.67
CA PHE A 81 -1.55 -4.65 3.24
C PHE A 81 -1.79 -6.12 2.92
N VAL A 82 -2.63 -6.37 1.93
CA VAL A 82 -2.77 -7.68 1.27
C VAL A 82 -1.82 -7.73 0.08
N SER A 83 -1.80 -6.69 -0.75
CA SER A 83 -0.83 -6.53 -1.84
C SER A 83 -0.68 -5.06 -2.22
N VAL A 84 0.47 -4.72 -2.82
CA VAL A 84 0.67 -3.43 -3.49
C VAL A 84 1.00 -3.70 -4.95
N THR A 85 0.39 -2.92 -5.85
CA THR A 85 0.67 -2.89 -7.29
C THR A 85 1.16 -1.50 -7.65
N ALA A 86 2.40 -1.37 -8.08
CA ALA A 86 3.03 -0.11 -8.42
C ALA A 86 3.39 -0.07 -9.90
N THR A 87 3.21 1.11 -10.51
CA THR A 87 3.54 1.39 -11.90
C THR A 87 4.77 2.27 -11.95
N TYR A 88 5.76 1.82 -12.70
CA TYR A 88 7.03 2.50 -12.88
C TYR A 88 7.24 2.85 -14.35
N THR A 89 8.00 3.90 -14.60
CA THR A 89 8.53 4.24 -15.92
C THR A 89 10.05 4.12 -15.87
N ASP A 90 10.62 3.33 -16.76
CA ASP A 90 12.07 3.18 -16.86
C ASP A 90 12.73 4.37 -17.57
N LEU A 91 14.05 4.30 -17.70
CA LEU A 91 14.87 5.35 -18.33
C LEU A 91 14.59 5.53 -19.83
N ASP A 92 14.01 4.52 -20.48
CA ASP A 92 13.61 4.55 -21.89
C ASP A 92 12.16 5.04 -22.07
N GLY A 93 11.45 5.33 -20.97
CA GLY A 93 10.06 5.76 -20.97
C GLY A 93 9.04 4.62 -21.05
N VAL A 94 9.46 3.36 -20.90
CA VAL A 94 8.58 2.19 -20.93
C VAL A 94 7.93 1.98 -19.56
N THR A 95 6.63 1.71 -19.56
CA THR A 95 5.85 1.44 -18.35
C THR A 95 5.97 -0.01 -17.92
N HIS A 96 6.22 -0.21 -16.62
CA HIS A 96 6.29 -1.51 -15.95
C HIS A 96 5.33 -1.55 -14.76
N VAL A 97 4.75 -2.72 -14.48
CA VAL A 97 3.85 -2.93 -13.33
C VAL A 97 4.44 -4.01 -12.45
N TYR A 98 4.80 -3.65 -11.22
CA TYR A 98 5.45 -4.53 -10.25
C TYR A 98 4.54 -4.68 -9.03
N THR A 99 4.67 -5.80 -8.34
CA THR A 99 3.82 -6.16 -7.21
C THR A 99 4.65 -6.67 -6.03
N THR A 100 4.08 -6.56 -4.83
CA THR A 100 4.69 -7.13 -3.62
C THR A 100 4.83 -8.65 -3.65
N ASP A 101 4.07 -9.35 -4.50
CA ASP A 101 4.11 -10.80 -4.58
C ASP A 101 5.24 -11.34 -5.45
N ALA A 102 5.70 -10.54 -6.42
CA ALA A 102 6.69 -10.96 -7.41
C ALA A 102 8.03 -10.21 -7.28
N GLU A 103 7.99 -8.91 -6.99
CA GLU A 103 9.19 -8.05 -6.96
C GLU A 103 9.37 -7.37 -5.60
N GLY A 104 8.69 -7.84 -4.57
CA GLY A 104 8.65 -7.16 -3.27
C GLY A 104 8.30 -8.07 -2.11
N GLY A 105 7.68 -7.46 -1.10
CA GLY A 105 7.19 -8.19 0.06
C GLY A 105 6.34 -7.35 0.99
N ILE A 106 5.58 -8.03 1.84
CA ILE A 106 4.84 -7.44 2.96
C ILE A 106 5.65 -7.64 4.22
N VAL A 107 5.99 -6.55 4.91
CA VAL A 107 6.76 -6.61 6.16
C VAL A 107 5.81 -6.91 7.31
N THR A 108 5.90 -8.12 7.82
CA THR A 108 5.12 -8.57 8.99
C THR A 108 5.96 -8.39 10.26
N SER A 109 5.82 -7.25 10.95
CA SER A 109 6.39 -7.16 12.30
C SER A 109 5.46 -7.84 13.31
N PRO A 110 5.96 -8.71 14.21
CA PRO A 110 5.13 -9.32 15.24
C PRO A 110 4.68 -8.27 16.25
N GLY A 111 3.42 -7.83 16.18
CA GLY A 111 2.83 -6.89 17.12
C GLY A 111 1.55 -6.23 16.59
N ALA A 112 0.65 -5.85 17.49
CA ALA A 112 -0.66 -5.27 17.16
C ALA A 112 -0.60 -3.86 16.53
N SER A 113 0.59 -3.27 16.39
CA SER A 113 0.84 -1.93 15.86
C SER A 113 2.01 -1.91 14.86
N ALA A 114 2.29 -3.04 14.22
CA ALA A 114 3.15 -3.03 13.04
C ALA A 114 2.43 -2.21 11.97
N THR A 115 2.78 -0.93 11.83
CA THR A 115 2.34 -0.12 10.68
C THR A 115 2.61 -0.97 9.45
N SER A 116 1.54 -1.44 8.80
CA SER A 116 1.70 -2.40 7.72
C SER A 116 2.54 -1.75 6.65
N LYS A 117 3.73 -2.33 6.47
CA LYS A 117 4.74 -1.88 5.53
C LYS A 117 4.79 -2.89 4.40
N ALA A 118 5.03 -2.39 3.21
CA ALA A 118 5.29 -3.19 2.03
C ALA A 118 6.47 -2.59 1.30
N TYR A 119 7.23 -3.41 0.59
CA TYR A 119 8.30 -2.93 -0.27
C TYR A 119 8.21 -3.53 -1.66
N ILE A 120 8.79 -2.84 -2.63
CA ILE A 120 9.05 -3.31 -4.00
C ILE A 120 10.49 -2.94 -4.35
N LEU A 121 11.19 -3.83 -5.06
CA LEU A 121 12.52 -3.61 -5.61
C LEU A 121 12.42 -3.43 -7.12
N THR A 122 13.12 -2.44 -7.68
CA THR A 122 13.17 -2.18 -9.12
C THR A 122 14.61 -2.01 -9.59
N PRO A 123 14.91 -2.14 -10.89
CA PRO A 123 16.17 -1.64 -11.42
C PRO A 123 16.36 -0.15 -11.09
N ALA A 124 17.63 0.27 -11.01
CA ALA A 124 18.00 1.64 -10.66
C ALA A 124 17.46 2.69 -11.66
N GLY A 125 17.10 3.86 -11.14
CA GLY A 125 16.75 5.04 -11.92
C GLY A 125 15.32 5.08 -12.44
N TRP A 126 14.47 4.15 -12.02
CA TRP A 126 13.06 4.12 -12.41
C TRP A 126 12.25 5.20 -11.68
N THR A 127 11.17 5.64 -12.32
CA THR A 127 10.22 6.63 -11.75
C THR A 127 8.93 5.93 -11.36
N LEU A 128 8.55 5.96 -10.09
CA LEU A 128 7.22 5.58 -9.64
C LEU A 128 6.20 6.60 -10.15
N THR A 129 5.20 6.15 -10.91
CA THR A 129 4.19 7.02 -11.53
C THR A 129 2.78 6.81 -10.98
N ALA A 130 2.48 5.62 -10.46
CA ALA A 130 1.22 5.32 -9.77
C ALA A 130 1.39 4.11 -8.86
N ALA A 131 0.53 3.96 -7.85
CA ALA A 131 0.40 2.70 -7.12
C ALA A 131 -1.00 2.55 -6.51
N THR A 132 -1.46 1.32 -6.42
CA THR A 132 -2.69 0.91 -5.73
C THR A 132 -2.37 -0.21 -4.76
N ALA A 133 -3.21 -0.40 -3.76
CA ALA A 133 -3.06 -1.47 -2.78
C ALA A 133 -4.39 -2.10 -2.41
N GLU A 134 -4.37 -3.41 -2.20
CA GLU A 134 -5.45 -4.14 -1.55
C GLU A 134 -5.14 -4.22 -0.06
N VAL A 135 -6.11 -3.88 0.78
CA VAL A 135 -5.90 -3.72 2.22
C VAL A 135 -7.10 -4.24 3.00
N THR A 136 -6.87 -4.74 4.22
CA THR A 136 -7.93 -5.07 5.18
C THR A 136 -7.93 -4.07 6.34
N GLY A 137 -9.02 -4.02 7.10
CA GLY A 137 -9.10 -3.23 8.33
C GLY A 137 -9.02 -1.70 8.14
N VAL A 138 -9.14 -1.20 6.91
CA VAL A 138 -9.21 0.24 6.60
C VAL A 138 -10.46 0.59 5.81
N GLY A 139 -10.96 1.80 5.99
CA GLY A 139 -12.13 2.30 5.27
C GLY A 139 -11.81 2.72 3.83
N ALA A 140 -12.79 2.59 2.95
CA ALA A 140 -12.72 3.07 1.57
C ALA A 140 -12.32 4.56 1.48
N GLY A 141 -11.56 4.91 0.45
CA GLY A 141 -11.02 6.25 0.24
C GLY A 141 -9.84 6.61 1.14
N ALA A 142 -9.33 5.67 1.95
CA ALA A 142 -8.01 5.80 2.52
C ALA A 142 -6.94 5.88 1.41
N LYS A 143 -5.79 6.44 1.77
CA LYS A 143 -4.61 6.50 0.90
C LYS A 143 -3.42 5.97 1.66
N PHE A 144 -2.48 5.36 0.97
CA PHE A 144 -1.20 4.95 1.54
C PHE A 144 -0.09 5.88 1.03
N ASN A 145 1.05 5.87 1.71
CA ASN A 145 2.17 6.76 1.36
C ASN A 145 3.40 5.94 0.99
N LEU A 146 4.23 6.49 0.12
CA LEU A 146 5.64 6.15 0.02
C LEU A 146 6.34 6.86 1.18
N THR A 147 6.99 6.13 2.08
CA THR A 147 7.66 6.74 3.24
C THR A 147 9.08 7.10 2.98
N HIS A 148 9.79 6.25 2.25
CA HIS A 148 11.19 6.43 1.93
C HIS A 148 11.57 5.49 0.79
N THR A 149 12.71 5.79 0.18
CA THR A 149 13.31 5.01 -0.89
C THR A 149 14.76 4.68 -0.54
N CYS A 150 15.26 3.59 -1.12
CA CYS A 150 16.65 3.19 -1.05
C CYS A 150 17.18 3.19 -2.49
N PRO A 151 17.79 4.28 -2.95
CA PRO A 151 18.42 4.28 -4.27
C PRO A 151 19.49 3.19 -4.35
N ALA A 152 19.63 2.59 -5.52
CA ALA A 152 20.75 1.72 -5.80
C ALA A 152 22.07 2.43 -5.49
N ASP A 153 23.05 1.68 -4.96
CA ASP A 153 24.43 2.10 -4.81
C ASP A 153 25.01 2.33 -6.22
N SER A 154 24.80 3.54 -6.72
CA SER A 154 25.68 4.13 -7.71
C SER A 154 27.01 4.23 -7.00
N GLY A 155 28.03 3.45 -7.38
CA GLY A 155 29.32 3.37 -6.68
C GLY A 155 30.12 4.69 -6.52
N ASP A 156 29.50 5.85 -6.63
CA ASP A 156 30.04 7.16 -6.37
C ASP A 156 28.95 8.13 -5.85
N GLN A 157 29.22 8.67 -4.65
CA GLN A 157 28.75 9.93 -4.05
C GLN A 157 27.38 9.97 -3.36
N SER A 158 27.40 9.66 -2.07
CA SER A 158 26.62 10.39 -1.08
C SER A 158 27.13 11.84 -0.99
N PRO A 159 26.35 12.87 -1.35
CA PRO A 159 26.51 14.15 -0.68
C PRO A 159 25.91 13.96 0.72
N SER A 160 26.75 13.57 1.67
CA SER A 160 26.42 13.76 3.07
C SER A 160 25.96 15.21 3.24
N PRO A 161 24.76 15.50 3.77
CA PRO A 161 24.39 16.87 4.09
C PRO A 161 25.46 17.37 5.06
N SER A 162 26.33 18.25 4.59
CA SER A 162 27.32 18.88 5.46
C SER A 162 26.53 19.67 6.49
N ASP A 163 26.53 19.17 7.72
CA ASP A 163 26.07 19.88 8.90
C ASP A 163 26.59 21.32 8.82
N GLY A 164 25.65 22.26 8.89
CA GLY A 164 25.93 23.68 8.79
C GLY A 164 27.06 24.08 9.73
N ALA A 165 28.17 24.51 9.15
CA ALA A 165 29.15 25.31 9.85
C ALA A 165 28.42 26.58 10.33
N SER A 166 28.14 26.62 11.63
CA SER A 166 27.70 27.81 12.34
C SER A 166 28.77 28.90 12.18
N PRO A 167 28.49 30.04 11.52
CA PRO A 167 29.45 31.13 11.53
C PRO A 167 29.40 31.78 12.92
N SER A 168 30.46 31.56 13.70
CA SER A 168 30.79 32.39 14.86
C SER A 168 30.80 33.85 14.44
N GLY A 169 29.97 34.65 15.11
CA GLY A 169 30.01 36.10 14.99
C GLY A 169 31.37 36.65 15.45
N ASP A 170 31.81 37.72 14.80
CA ASP A 170 32.06 39.04 15.41
C ASP A 170 32.63 39.97 14.33
N ALA A 171 31.89 41.02 13.96
CA ALA A 171 32.44 42.25 13.38
C ALA A 171 31.32 43.30 13.22
N SER A 172 31.23 44.21 14.20
CA SER A 172 30.76 45.59 14.00
C SER A 172 32.01 46.43 13.63
N PRO A 173 31.97 47.45 12.73
CA PRO A 173 31.15 48.65 12.91
C PRO A 173 30.55 49.30 11.63
N SER A 174 29.73 50.32 11.92
CA SER A 174 29.23 51.51 11.19
C SER A 174 29.77 51.83 9.78
N ASP A 175 29.07 52.48 8.84
CA ASP A 175 28.24 53.71 8.90
C ASP A 175 27.37 53.82 7.62
N ASP A 176 26.45 54.79 7.67
CA ASP A 176 25.56 55.40 6.67
C ASP A 176 25.81 55.22 5.15
N GLU A 177 24.74 55.10 4.35
CA GLU A 177 24.28 56.17 3.45
C GLU A 177 23.02 55.79 2.63
N SER A 178 22.06 56.73 2.68
CA SER A 178 20.87 57.00 1.86
C SER A 178 20.86 56.49 0.41
N THR A 179 19.68 56.09 -0.11
CA THR A 179 18.92 56.78 -1.20
C THR A 179 18.02 55.85 -2.04
N GLU A 180 16.72 56.17 -2.02
CA GLU A 180 15.65 56.02 -3.03
C GLU A 180 14.91 54.69 -3.35
N PRO A 181 13.56 54.77 -3.53
CA PRO A 181 12.71 53.67 -3.92
C PRO A 181 12.50 53.63 -5.45
N ALA A 182 12.56 52.44 -6.04
CA ALA A 182 12.03 52.19 -7.37
C ALA A 182 10.84 51.25 -7.27
N GLU A 183 9.65 51.84 -7.25
CA GLU A 183 8.44 51.18 -7.70
C GLU A 183 8.61 50.78 -9.17
N GLY A 184 8.24 49.55 -9.53
CA GLY A 184 8.33 49.16 -10.93
C GLY A 184 7.92 47.74 -11.28
N VAL A 185 6.65 47.62 -11.70
CA VAL A 185 6.19 46.79 -12.83
C VAL A 185 5.84 45.31 -12.54
N LEU A 186 4.57 45.07 -12.19
CA LEU A 186 3.72 43.96 -12.70
C LEU A 186 3.60 44.10 -14.25
N PRO A 187 3.11 43.15 -15.10
CA PRO A 187 2.28 41.95 -14.84
C PRO A 187 2.57 40.75 -15.82
N VAL A 188 1.63 39.80 -15.96
CA VAL A 188 1.33 38.97 -17.18
C VAL A 188 2.17 37.67 -17.30
N THR A 189 1.70 36.45 -17.58
CA THR A 189 0.46 35.77 -18.04
C THR A 189 0.65 34.28 -17.71
N GLY A 190 -0.33 33.47 -17.32
CA GLY A 190 -1.55 33.20 -18.08
C GLY A 190 -1.35 32.01 -19.03
N SER A 191 -1.29 30.79 -18.50
CA SER A 191 -1.45 29.55 -19.29
C SER A 191 -2.69 28.81 -18.79
N PRO A 192 -3.84 28.89 -19.49
CA PRO A 192 -4.95 27.99 -19.22
C PRO A 192 -4.54 26.59 -19.68
N MET A 193 -4.33 25.66 -18.74
CA MET A 193 -4.23 24.25 -19.09
C MET A 193 -5.60 23.76 -19.55
N THR A 194 -5.68 23.44 -20.83
CA THR A 194 -6.82 22.82 -21.49
C THR A 194 -7.05 21.41 -20.94
N PRO A 195 -8.21 21.07 -20.35
CA PRO A 195 -8.51 19.68 -20.04
C PRO A 195 -8.92 18.94 -21.33
N LEU A 196 -8.11 17.95 -21.71
CA LEU A 196 -8.44 17.00 -22.77
C LEU A 196 -9.39 15.95 -22.19
N ILE A 197 -10.69 16.18 -22.35
CA ILE A 197 -11.74 15.21 -22.05
C ILE A 197 -11.70 14.15 -23.15
N VAL A 198 -11.11 12.99 -22.87
CA VAL A 198 -11.30 11.78 -23.69
C VAL A 198 -12.27 10.86 -22.98
N THR A 199 -13.51 10.92 -23.47
CA THR A 199 -14.56 9.93 -23.26
C THR A 199 -14.09 8.53 -23.68
N GLY A 200 -14.03 7.61 -22.72
CA GLY A 200 -13.81 6.18 -22.93
C GLY A 200 -14.95 5.34 -22.38
N ALA A 201 -16.17 5.54 -22.88
CA ALA A 201 -17.30 4.66 -22.60
C ALA A 201 -17.38 3.57 -23.68
N ALA A 202 -16.73 2.43 -23.45
CA ALA A 202 -17.06 1.15 -24.10
C ALA A 202 -16.18 0.01 -23.55
N LEU A 203 -16.72 -0.84 -22.66
CA LEU A 203 -16.46 -2.30 -22.59
C LEU A 203 -17.00 -2.89 -21.27
N ALA A 204 -18.32 -2.89 -21.10
CA ALA A 204 -18.98 -3.49 -19.93
C ALA A 204 -19.95 -4.63 -20.27
N LEU A 205 -19.77 -5.33 -21.40
CA LEU A 205 -20.71 -6.39 -21.82
C LEU A 205 -20.09 -7.77 -22.10
N VAL A 206 -18.77 -7.96 -21.98
CA VAL A 206 -18.15 -9.29 -22.23
C VAL A 206 -17.73 -9.99 -20.93
N GLY A 207 -17.38 -9.26 -19.86
CA GLY A 207 -16.89 -9.87 -18.60
C GLY A 207 -17.95 -10.57 -17.74
N GLY A 208 -19.20 -10.11 -17.77
CA GLY A 208 -20.25 -10.59 -16.86
C GLY A 208 -20.72 -12.03 -17.12
N ALA A 209 -20.74 -12.47 -18.38
CA ALA A 209 -21.21 -13.82 -18.74
C ALA A 209 -20.25 -14.92 -18.30
N LEU A 210 -18.93 -14.65 -18.31
CA LEU A 210 -17.91 -15.63 -17.92
C LEU A 210 -17.93 -15.90 -16.40
N LEU A 211 -18.13 -14.86 -15.59
CA LEU A 211 -18.24 -14.99 -14.13
C LEU A 211 -19.50 -15.75 -13.68
N LEU A 212 -20.63 -15.58 -14.39
CA LEU A 212 -21.86 -16.35 -14.10
C LEU A 212 -21.72 -17.83 -14.50
N ALA A 213 -21.04 -18.14 -15.60
CA ALA A 213 -20.79 -19.53 -16.01
C ALA A 213 -19.86 -20.27 -15.02
N LEU A 214 -18.87 -19.59 -14.43
CA LEU A 214 -17.99 -20.19 -13.42
C LEU A 214 -18.69 -20.39 -12.07
N ARG A 215 -19.65 -19.53 -11.68
CA ARG A 215 -20.48 -19.74 -10.48
C ARG A 215 -21.41 -20.95 -10.61
N HIS A 216 -21.96 -21.20 -11.79
CA HIS A 216 -22.88 -22.34 -11.99
C HIS A 216 -22.19 -23.70 -11.84
N ARG A 217 -20.91 -23.82 -12.22
CA ARG A 217 -20.17 -25.09 -12.13
C ARG A 217 -19.89 -25.53 -10.70
N ARG A 218 -19.87 -24.60 -9.72
CA ARG A 218 -19.63 -24.94 -8.31
C ARG A 218 -20.86 -25.52 -7.60
N ALA A 219 -22.05 -25.36 -8.16
CA ALA A 219 -23.29 -25.90 -7.57
C ALA A 219 -23.49 -27.40 -7.85
N THR A 220 -22.90 -27.95 -8.91
CA THR A 220 -23.13 -29.34 -9.34
C THR A 220 -22.08 -30.33 -8.82
N ALA A 221 -21.01 -29.85 -8.17
CA ALA A 221 -19.93 -30.70 -7.64
C ALA A 221 -20.11 -31.11 -6.16
N ARG A 222 -21.30 -30.92 -5.58
CA ARG A 222 -21.65 -31.31 -4.20
C ARG A 222 -22.92 -32.18 -4.10
N GLY A 223 -23.29 -32.85 -5.20
CA GLY A 223 -24.30 -33.90 -5.21
C GLY A 223 -23.66 -35.27 -5.17
#